data_AF-A0A1C9CC33-F1
#
_entry.id   AF-A0A1C9CC33-F1
#
_cell.length_a   1.000
_cell.length_b   1.000
_cell.length_c   1.000
_cell.angle_alpha   90.00
_cell.angle_beta   90.00
_cell.angle_gamma   90.00
#
_symmetry.space_group_name_H-M   'P 1'
#
loop_
_entity.id
_entity.type
_entity.pdbx_description
1 polymer ?
#
loop_
_entity_poly.entity_id
_entity_poly.type
_entity_poly.pdbx_seq_one_letter_code
_entity_poly.pdbx_strand_id
1 'polypeptide(L)'
;MSLNLQKLLTHMQGSWVSQRTIYYLKTKKIKNFNRSHNFKLGKSNYWTLNNDLLKNNMQVIEWCNTNQINKNLYVFFDKLNYIKKLNQDIVKEYECLHQKNQYIEIKYQKKNLQCFEYFYYISKTFRISIGLIKKTNQYIAISFTSEIQIIQD
;
A
#
# COMPACT_ATOMS: atom_id res chain seq x y z
N MET A 1 -8.01 18.99 8.47
CA MET A 1 -7.31 18.10 9.42
C MET A 1 -6.13 17.49 8.68
N SER A 2 -4.88 17.72 9.10
CA SER A 2 -3.72 17.12 8.43
C SER A 2 -3.64 15.62 8.77
N LEU A 3 -3.62 14.78 7.75
CA LEU A 3 -3.64 13.33 7.86
C LEU A 3 -2.27 12.76 8.24
N ASN A 4 -1.83 12.87 9.50
CA ASN A 4 -0.56 12.25 9.93
C ASN A 4 -0.50 10.77 9.51
N LEU A 5 0.62 10.33 8.91
CA LEU A 5 0.88 8.96 8.50
C LEU A 5 0.47 7.94 9.57
N GLN A 6 0.83 8.17 10.84
CA GLN A 6 0.44 7.30 11.96
C GLN A 6 -1.09 7.13 12.07
N LYS A 7 -1.87 8.22 11.93
CA LYS A 7 -3.34 8.13 11.96
C LYS A 7 -3.86 7.32 10.78
N LEU A 8 -3.28 7.50 9.60
CA LEU A 8 -3.63 6.68 8.43
C LEU A 8 -3.33 5.20 8.68
N LEU A 9 -2.13 4.88 9.17
CA LEU A 9 -1.74 3.49 9.45
C LEU A 9 -2.69 2.85 10.47
N THR A 10 -3.07 3.56 11.53
CA THR A 10 -4.06 3.12 12.52
C THR A 10 -5.43 2.86 11.88
N HIS A 11 -5.88 3.73 10.98
CA HIS A 11 -7.15 3.54 10.29
C HIS A 11 -7.13 2.40 9.26
N MET A 12 -5.97 1.99 8.77
CA MET A 12 -5.87 0.86 7.84
C MET A 12 -6.07 -0.48 8.54
N GLN A 13 -5.90 -0.56 9.86
CA GLN A 13 -5.99 -1.81 10.62
C GLN A 13 -7.36 -2.47 10.50
N GLY A 14 -7.38 -3.80 10.38
CA GLY A 14 -8.59 -4.61 10.33
C GLY A 14 -8.77 -5.37 9.01
N SER A 15 -9.91 -6.04 8.89
CA SER A 15 -10.26 -6.85 7.72
C SER A 15 -10.98 -6.00 6.67
N TRP A 16 -10.64 -6.20 5.41
CA TRP A 16 -11.17 -5.42 4.29
C TRP A 16 -11.58 -6.35 3.14
N VAL A 17 -12.68 -5.99 2.48
CA VAL A 17 -13.02 -6.48 1.15
C VAL A 17 -12.59 -5.42 0.14
N SER A 18 -11.92 -5.86 -0.90
CA SER A 18 -11.37 -5.02 -1.96
C SER A 18 -11.90 -5.45 -3.31
N GLN A 19 -12.35 -4.47 -4.08
CA GLN A 19 -12.62 -4.61 -5.49
C GLN A 19 -11.61 -3.74 -6.26
N ARG A 20 -10.92 -4.35 -7.22
CA ARG A 20 -9.97 -3.65 -8.08
C ARG A 20 -10.28 -3.88 -9.54
N THR A 21 -10.39 -2.79 -10.29
CA THR A 21 -10.47 -2.80 -11.75
C THR A 21 -9.19 -2.25 -12.34
N ILE A 22 -8.62 -2.94 -13.34
CA ILE A 22 -7.43 -2.53 -14.08
C ILE A 22 -7.80 -2.33 -15.55
N TYR A 23 -7.52 -1.14 -16.06
CA TYR A 23 -7.69 -0.74 -17.45
C TYR A 23 -6.33 -0.73 -18.14
N TYR A 24 -6.11 -1.63 -19.09
CA TYR A 24 -4.90 -1.67 -19.91
C TYR A 24 -5.10 -0.78 -21.15
N LEU A 25 -4.46 0.38 -21.17
CA LEU A 25 -4.77 1.44 -22.14
C LEU A 25 -4.46 1.02 -23.59
N LYS A 26 -3.36 0.30 -23.83
CA LYS A 26 -2.97 -0.14 -25.18
C LYS A 26 -3.91 -1.22 -25.74
N THR A 27 -4.32 -2.18 -24.92
CA THR A 27 -5.11 -3.34 -25.37
C THR A 27 -6.60 -3.14 -25.16
N LYS A 28 -7.01 -2.08 -24.48
CA LYS A 28 -8.39 -1.82 -24.02
C LYS A 28 -8.97 -2.95 -23.15
N LYS A 29 -8.12 -3.85 -22.63
CA LYS A 29 -8.54 -4.94 -21.75
C LYS A 29 -8.87 -4.39 -20.37
N ILE A 30 -9.94 -4.91 -19.79
CA ILE A 30 -10.36 -4.62 -18.42
C ILE A 30 -10.21 -5.91 -17.61
N LYS A 31 -9.60 -5.82 -16.42
CA LYS A 31 -9.53 -6.94 -15.47
C LYS A 31 -10.10 -6.52 -14.13
N ASN A 32 -10.95 -7.37 -13.56
CA ASN A 32 -11.53 -7.17 -12.24
C ASN A 32 -10.97 -8.20 -11.26
N PHE A 33 -10.77 -7.78 -10.02
CA PHE A 33 -10.29 -8.63 -8.94
C PHE A 33 -11.07 -8.30 -7.68
N ASN A 34 -11.57 -9.32 -7.01
CA ASN A 34 -12.13 -9.21 -5.67
C ASN A 34 -11.24 -9.97 -4.71
N ARG A 35 -10.91 -9.37 -3.56
CA ARG A 35 -10.04 -9.96 -2.55
C ARG A 35 -10.46 -9.54 -1.16
N SER A 36 -10.28 -10.43 -0.20
CA SER A 36 -10.28 -10.06 1.21
C SER A 36 -8.86 -10.04 1.74
N HIS A 37 -8.55 -9.10 2.62
CA HIS A 37 -7.25 -9.03 3.27
C HIS A 37 -7.37 -8.39 4.64
N ASN A 38 -6.37 -8.59 5.48
CA ASN A 38 -6.32 -8.06 6.82
C ASN A 38 -5.02 -7.27 7.01
N PHE A 39 -5.13 -6.05 7.54
CA PHE A 39 -3.98 -5.27 7.97
C PHE A 39 -3.84 -5.38 9.48
N LYS A 40 -2.64 -5.75 9.93
CA LYS A 40 -2.28 -5.76 11.33
C LYS A 40 -1.15 -4.77 11.57
N LEU A 41 -1.38 -3.85 12.49
CA LEU A 41 -0.31 -3.04 13.07
C LEU A 41 0.39 -3.84 14.15
N GLY A 42 1.72 -3.83 14.14
CA GLY A 42 2.48 -4.51 15.18
C GLY A 42 3.97 -4.47 14.92
N LYS A 43 4.74 -4.95 15.90
CA LYS A 43 6.15 -5.29 15.69
C LYS A 43 6.18 -6.66 15.04
N SER A 44 6.69 -6.74 13.82
CA SER A 44 6.80 -8.04 13.14
C SER A 44 7.99 -8.82 13.72
N ASN A 45 7.75 -10.06 14.14
CA ASN A 45 8.79 -10.98 14.63
C ASN A 45 9.75 -11.43 13.51
N TYR A 46 9.46 -11.12 12.24
CA TYR A 46 10.39 -11.38 11.12
C TYR A 46 11.72 -10.62 11.24
N TRP A 47 11.78 -9.61 12.12
CA TRP A 47 12.91 -8.70 12.25
C TRP A 47 14.04 -9.17 13.18
N THR A 48 14.05 -10.40 13.66
CA THR A 48 15.22 -10.95 14.37
C THR A 48 16.46 -11.12 13.50
N LEU A 49 16.37 -10.90 12.18
CA LEU A 49 17.46 -11.17 11.23
C LEU A 49 18.24 -9.94 10.71
N ASN A 50 17.82 -8.69 10.97
CA ASN A 50 18.59 -7.50 10.55
C ASN A 50 18.48 -6.35 11.56
N ASN A 51 19.35 -6.39 12.57
CA ASN A 51 19.37 -5.50 13.73
C ASN A 51 19.58 -4.00 13.42
N ASP A 52 20.05 -3.63 12.23
CA ASP A 52 20.37 -2.22 11.93
C ASP A 52 19.15 -1.38 11.54
N LEU A 53 18.06 -2.03 11.11
CA LEU A 53 16.81 -1.36 10.76
C LEU A 53 15.83 -1.28 11.94
N LEU A 54 16.18 -1.67 13.17
CA LEU A 54 15.29 -1.50 14.33
C LEU A 54 15.70 -0.33 15.23
N LYS A 55 16.84 0.32 14.95
CA LYS A 55 17.38 1.41 15.80
C LYS A 55 16.68 2.76 15.64
N ASN A 56 15.77 2.91 14.67
CA ASN A 56 15.04 4.15 14.44
C ASN A 56 13.54 3.92 14.60
N ASN A 57 12.81 4.90 15.16
CA ASN A 57 11.36 4.93 15.38
C ASN A 57 10.53 4.51 14.14
N MET A 58 10.41 3.22 13.88
CA MET A 58 9.73 2.66 12.71
C MET A 58 8.39 2.08 13.07
N GLN A 59 7.40 2.29 12.21
CA GLN A 59 6.10 1.64 12.29
C GLN A 59 6.01 0.58 11.20
N VAL A 60 5.51 -0.61 11.55
CA VAL A 60 5.38 -1.73 10.62
C VAL A 60 3.91 -2.10 10.50
N ILE A 61 3.45 -2.20 9.25
CA ILE A 61 2.16 -2.82 8.90
C ILE A 61 2.44 -4.17 8.26
N GLU A 62 1.79 -5.19 8.79
CA GLU A 62 1.69 -6.49 8.15
C GLU A 62 0.42 -6.53 7.29
N TRP A 63 0.58 -6.81 6.00
CA TRP A 63 -0.52 -7.09 5.09
C TRP A 63 -0.61 -8.58 4.86
N CYS A 64 -1.73 -9.15 5.28
CA CYS A 64 -2.06 -10.55 5.09
C CYS A 64 -3.23 -10.68 4.14
N ASN A 65 -3.01 -11.31 2.99
CA ASN A 65 -4.11 -11.79 2.16
C ASN A 65 -4.78 -12.96 2.92
N THR A 66 -6.09 -12.90 3.15
CA THR A 66 -6.78 -13.96 3.92
C THR A 66 -6.68 -15.34 3.27
N ASN A 67 -6.42 -15.37 1.95
CA ASN A 67 -6.42 -16.59 1.14
C ASN A 67 -5.01 -17.03 0.70
N GLN A 68 -3.93 -16.38 1.16
CA GLN A 68 -2.56 -16.75 0.80
C GLN A 68 -1.64 -16.74 2.01
N ILE A 69 -0.73 -17.71 2.09
CA ILE A 69 0.36 -17.80 3.07
C ILE A 69 1.36 -16.63 2.92
N ASN A 70 1.30 -15.90 1.79
CA ASN A 70 2.22 -14.80 1.47
C ASN A 70 1.88 -13.53 2.25
N LYS A 71 2.63 -13.31 3.33
CA LYS A 71 2.65 -12.08 4.12
C LYS A 71 3.53 -11.04 3.42
N ASN A 72 2.96 -9.87 3.13
CA ASN A 72 3.77 -8.72 2.73
C ASN A 72 3.95 -7.81 3.95
N LEU A 73 5.17 -7.38 4.21
CA LEU A 73 5.49 -6.44 5.27
C LEU A 73 5.72 -5.07 4.65
N TYR A 74 5.07 -4.05 5.21
CA TYR A 74 5.27 -2.66 4.83
C TYR A 74 5.87 -1.94 6.04
N VAL A 75 7.03 -1.32 5.84
CA VAL A 75 7.75 -0.58 6.89
C VAL A 75 7.75 0.89 6.54
N PHE A 76 7.29 1.69 7.49
CA PHE A 76 7.13 3.12 7.37
C PHE A 76 8.17 3.83 8.21
N PHE A 77 8.92 4.75 7.58
CA PHE A 77 9.97 5.53 8.22
C PHE A 77 9.49 6.96 8.43
N ASP A 78 9.13 7.27 9.68
CA ASP A 78 8.50 8.53 10.08
C ASP A 78 9.37 9.77 9.77
N LYS A 79 10.70 9.67 9.94
CA LYS A 79 11.60 10.83 9.81
C LYS A 79 11.89 11.27 8.36
N LEU A 80 11.59 10.46 7.35
CA LEU A 80 12.05 10.74 5.99
C LEU A 80 10.92 10.77 4.93
N ASN A 81 9.66 10.47 5.28
CA ASN A 81 8.58 10.30 4.28
C ASN A 81 8.89 9.20 3.24
N TYR A 82 9.43 8.05 3.67
CA TYR A 82 9.67 6.89 2.81
C TYR A 82 8.95 5.65 3.32
N ILE A 83 8.56 4.79 2.36
CA ILE A 83 7.96 3.49 2.62
C ILE A 83 8.90 2.43 2.04
N LYS A 84 9.24 1.40 2.82
CA LYS A 84 9.86 0.20 2.26
C LYS A 84 8.87 -0.93 2.30
N LYS A 85 8.63 -1.56 1.15
CA LYS A 85 7.88 -2.82 1.11
C LYS A 85 8.87 -3.96 1.10
N LEU A 86 8.66 -4.88 2.03
CA LEU A 86 9.41 -6.11 2.14
C LEU A 86 8.49 -7.26 1.76
N ASN A 87 8.93 -8.07 0.81
CA ASN A 87 8.24 -9.30 0.47
C ASN A 87 9.25 -10.44 0.55
N GLN A 88 9.15 -11.27 1.59
CA GLN A 88 9.86 -12.56 1.74
C GLN A 88 11.22 -12.57 1.03
N ASP A 89 12.14 -11.69 1.46
CA ASP A 89 13.54 -11.56 0.97
C ASP A 89 13.85 -10.55 -0.15
N ILE A 90 12.84 -9.90 -0.75
CA ILE A 90 13.07 -8.78 -1.69
C ILE A 90 12.66 -7.47 -1.04
N VAL A 91 13.67 -6.63 -0.74
CA VAL A 91 13.46 -5.22 -0.41
C VAL A 91 13.06 -4.50 -1.69
N LYS A 92 11.81 -4.04 -1.76
CA LYS A 92 11.39 -3.05 -2.75
C LYS A 92 11.30 -1.71 -2.04
N GLU A 93 12.18 -0.81 -2.41
CA GLU A 93 12.20 0.55 -1.89
C GLU A 93 11.11 1.34 -2.63
N TYR A 94 10.13 1.87 -1.90
CA TYR A 94 9.14 2.79 -2.45
C TYR A 94 9.60 4.21 -2.07
N GLU A 95 9.90 4.98 -3.09
CA GLU A 95 10.41 6.33 -2.92
C GLU A 95 9.23 7.29 -2.83
N CYS A 96 9.22 8.08 -1.75
CA CYS A 96 8.36 9.23 -1.56
C CYS A 96 6.91 8.92 -1.18
N LEU A 97 6.60 9.28 0.06
CA LEU A 97 5.26 9.56 0.55
C LEU A 97 5.02 11.06 0.41
N HIS A 98 4.12 11.46 -0.48
CA HIS A 98 3.63 12.84 -0.48
C HIS A 98 2.21 12.86 0.06
N GLN A 99 2.04 13.57 1.18
CA GLN A 99 0.76 13.71 1.84
C GLN A 99 0.12 15.04 1.41
N LYS A 100 -0.99 14.96 0.68
CA LYS A 100 -1.88 16.12 0.45
C LYS A 100 -3.18 15.89 1.21
N ASN A 101 -3.91 16.97 1.49
CA ASN A 101 -5.04 17.02 2.43
C ASN A 101 -5.99 15.80 2.44
N GLN A 102 -6.23 15.14 1.30
CA GLN A 102 -7.16 14.02 1.18
C GLN A 102 -6.53 12.71 0.67
N TYR A 103 -5.23 12.69 0.35
CA TYR A 103 -4.59 11.50 -0.18
C TYR A 103 -3.10 11.36 0.15
N ILE A 104 -2.64 10.11 0.13
CA ILE A 104 -1.23 9.74 0.15
C ILE A 104 -0.82 9.27 -1.24
N GLU A 105 0.22 9.88 -1.79
CA GLU A 105 0.87 9.41 -3.01
C GLU A 105 2.07 8.55 -2.64
N ILE A 106 2.11 7.36 -3.23
CA ILE A 106 3.25 6.45 -3.19
C ILE A 106 3.80 6.33 -4.61
N LYS A 107 5.09 6.58 -4.77
CA LYS A 107 5.78 6.38 -6.05
C LYS A 107 6.77 5.22 -5.95
N TYR A 108 6.93 4.50 -7.05
CA TYR A 108 7.91 3.43 -7.17
C TYR A 108 8.43 3.34 -8.59
N GLN A 109 9.73 3.13 -8.74
CA GLN A 109 10.36 2.91 -10.04
C GLN A 109 11.01 1.52 -10.08
N LYS A 110 10.73 0.76 -11.14
CA LYS A 110 11.39 -0.51 -11.43
C LYS A 110 11.84 -0.54 -12.87
N LYS A 111 13.15 -0.50 -13.10
CA LYS A 111 13.73 -0.44 -14.46
C LYS A 111 13.08 0.73 -15.23
N ASN A 112 12.37 0.44 -16.32
CA ASN A 112 11.67 1.41 -17.17
C ASN A 112 10.18 1.59 -16.82
N LEU A 113 9.72 1.04 -15.69
CA LEU A 113 8.36 1.21 -15.18
C LEU A 113 8.35 2.21 -14.03
N GLN A 114 7.46 3.20 -14.12
CA GLN A 114 7.10 4.07 -13.00
C GLN A 114 5.69 3.71 -12.57
N CYS A 115 5.51 3.50 -11.28
CA CYS A 115 4.23 3.21 -10.66
C CYS A 115 3.91 4.34 -9.69
N PHE A 116 2.65 4.79 -9.72
CA PHE A 116 2.10 5.75 -8.79
C PHE A 116 0.87 5.13 -8.16
N GLU A 117 0.66 5.36 -6.87
CA GLU A 117 -0.58 4.99 -6.20
C GLU A 117 -1.04 6.13 -5.31
N TYR A 118 -2.28 6.57 -5.55
CA TYR A 118 -2.94 7.62 -4.78
C TYR A 118 -3.97 6.98 -3.88
N PHE A 119 -3.74 6.98 -2.57
CA PHE A 119 -4.65 6.45 -1.57
C PHE A 119 -5.51 7.58 -1.02
N TYR A 120 -6.81 7.56 -1.30
CA TYR A 120 -7.76 8.51 -0.75
C TYR A 120 -8.49 7.87 0.42
N TYR A 121 -8.48 8.60 1.53
CA TYR A 121 -9.19 8.21 2.73
C TYR A 121 -10.56 8.88 2.74
N ILE A 122 -11.62 8.10 2.55
CA ILE A 122 -12.98 8.64 2.45
C ILE A 122 -13.67 8.60 3.83
N SER A 123 -13.54 7.49 4.56
CA SER A 123 -14.05 7.32 5.92
C SER A 123 -13.26 6.26 6.69
N LYS A 124 -13.62 6.03 7.96
CA LYS A 124 -13.03 4.96 8.79
C LYS A 124 -13.15 3.57 8.17
N THR A 125 -14.23 3.33 7.44
CA THR A 125 -14.58 2.00 6.93
C THR A 125 -14.52 1.95 5.40
N PHE A 126 -14.12 3.03 4.73
CA PHE A 126 -14.08 3.10 3.27
C PHE A 126 -12.89 3.91 2.77
N ARG A 127 -12.17 3.33 1.81
CA ARG A 127 -11.07 3.99 1.12
C ARG A 127 -11.03 3.60 -0.35
N ILE A 128 -10.39 4.43 -1.15
CA ILE A 128 -10.15 4.14 -2.57
C ILE A 128 -8.67 4.36 -2.90
N SER A 129 -8.16 3.62 -3.88
CA SER A 129 -6.85 3.90 -4.46
C SER A 129 -6.91 3.99 -5.98
N ILE A 130 -6.09 4.89 -6.53
CA ILE A 130 -5.86 5.01 -7.98
C ILE A 130 -4.42 4.66 -8.25
N GLY A 131 -4.19 3.60 -9.00
CA GLY A 131 -2.87 3.15 -9.43
C GLY A 131 -2.60 3.56 -10.88
N LEU A 132 -1.43 4.14 -11.15
CA LEU A 132 -0.97 4.45 -12.50
C LEU A 132 0.32 3.68 -12.78
N ILE A 133 0.41 3.06 -13.95
CA ILE A 133 1.65 2.45 -14.43
C ILE A 133 2.06 3.14 -15.72
N LYS A 134 3.28 3.68 -15.73
CA LYS A 134 3.92 4.35 -16.85
C LYS A 134 5.12 3.52 -17.32
N LYS A 135 5.27 3.35 -18.63
CA LYS A 135 6.46 2.76 -19.27
C LYS A 135 6.93 3.74 -20.34
N THR A 136 8.24 4.04 -20.38
CA THR A 136 8.81 4.94 -21.41
C THR A 136 8.00 6.21 -21.61
N ASN A 137 7.67 6.89 -20.50
CA ASN A 137 6.84 8.11 -20.46
C ASN A 137 5.39 8.01 -20.98
N GLN A 138 4.85 6.81 -21.18
CA GLN A 138 3.44 6.61 -21.54
C GLN A 138 2.71 5.79 -20.47
N TYR A 139 1.48 6.17 -20.14
CA TYR A 139 0.62 5.36 -19.27
C TYR A 139 0.22 4.08 -20.00
N ILE A 140 0.43 2.93 -19.37
CA ILE A 140 0.12 1.61 -19.92
C ILE A 140 -1.04 0.93 -19.19
N ALA A 141 -1.27 1.30 -17.93
CA ALA A 141 -2.39 0.81 -17.14
C ALA A 141 -2.82 1.82 -16.09
N ILE A 142 -4.11 1.82 -15.81
CA ILE A 142 -4.73 2.55 -14.69
C ILE A 142 -5.52 1.54 -13.87
N SER A 143 -5.46 1.62 -12.55
CA SER A 143 -6.30 0.81 -11.68
C SER A 143 -7.10 1.66 -10.72
N PHE A 144 -8.34 1.26 -10.47
CA PHE A 144 -9.18 1.80 -9.42
C PHE A 144 -9.45 0.68 -8.42
N THR A 145 -9.21 0.96 -7.16
CA THR A 145 -9.48 0.04 -6.06
C THR A 145 -10.44 0.71 -5.10
N SER A 146 -11.51 0.02 -4.72
CA SER A 146 -12.36 0.36 -3.58
C SER A 146 -12.16 -0.69 -2.49
N GLU A 147 -12.10 -0.23 -1.25
CA GLU A 147 -11.88 -1.10 -0.10
C GLU A 147 -12.83 -0.71 1.02
N ILE A 148 -13.61 -1.69 1.49
CA ILE A 148 -14.59 -1.56 2.55
C ILE A 148 -14.18 -2.45 3.71
N GLN A 149 -14.17 -1.87 4.91
CA GLN A 149 -13.82 -2.60 6.13
C GLN A 149 -14.96 -3.55 6.51
N ILE A 150 -14.63 -4.79 6.83
CA ILE A 150 -15.56 -5.76 7.42
C ILE A 150 -15.72 -5.40 8.89
N ILE A 151 -16.92 -4.99 9.28
CA ILE A 151 -17.30 -4.77 10.67
C ILE A 151 -17.84 -6.10 11.19
N GLN A 152 -17.29 -6.57 12.31
CA GLN A 152 -17.84 -7.71 13.04
C GLN A 152 -18.73 -7.14 14.15
N ASP A 153 -19.95 -7.67 14.24
CA ASP A 153 -20.88 -7.39 15.34
C ASP A 153 -20.42 -8.08 16.64
#